data_AF-A0A369QH94-F1
#
_entry.id   AF-A0A369QH94-F1
#
_cell.length_a   1.000
_cell.length_b   1.000
_cell.length_c   1.000
_cell.angle_alpha   90.00
_cell.angle_beta   90.00
_cell.angle_gamma   90.00
#
_symmetry.space_group_name_H-M   'P 1'
#
loop_
_entity.id
_entity.type
_entity.pdbx_description
1 polymer ?
#
loop_
_entity_poly.entity_id
_entity_poly.type
_entity_poly.pdbx_seq_one_letter_code
_entity_poly.pdbx_strand_id
1 'polypeptide(L)'
;MKTRISSTTLLLLLSLVLSVRVLAQVRPNTFLMNGDHLLETKIKINSGNEQCLAALKVLISTVGAPLNRVPYTVTDKTIMPPSGDKHDYMSLAPYWWPNPNTANGLPYINKDGQTNPDIDKVKDGDHARGVSRDVRLLGLAYYFTNDEKYAKKAAELLKIFFLNSATRMNPNIKYAQIIMGYDKVYGTGTIDTEKFPDLIDGVQLLASSPSWTAENNEALKSWFSQYLDWLQTSEMGKAASIAPNNIGTMYDLQTVTYALYIGNKALAKSFLETRTFKRIDDQLKVNGEQPYELARTGSWSYSNKNLEGWFNLATCAENLGINLWNYTSVNGKSLKKAFEFMVPYGAGTKAWPYQQIGTFKRESFISIARTGSAVYKDLNLQPVLSGTHAKFVAGTDIGLLTSRYY
;
A
#
# COMPACT_ATOMS: atom_id res chain seq x y z
N MET A 1 23.14 18.25 70.00
CA MET A 1 23.81 18.24 68.68
C MET A 1 22.76 18.40 67.60
N LYS A 2 22.71 19.55 66.91
CA LYS A 2 21.82 19.80 65.77
C LYS A 2 22.63 19.60 64.49
N THR A 3 22.38 18.53 63.75
CA THR A 3 23.00 18.26 62.45
C THR A 3 22.28 19.07 61.37
N ARG A 4 22.96 20.12 60.87
CA ARG A 4 22.57 20.84 59.66
C ARG A 4 22.82 19.93 58.45
N ILE A 5 21.74 19.49 57.80
CA ILE A 5 21.82 18.93 56.44
C ILE A 5 22.04 20.12 55.50
N SER A 6 23.16 20.12 54.77
CA SER A 6 23.56 21.21 53.89
C SER A 6 22.67 21.25 52.64
N SER A 7 22.13 22.42 52.32
CA SER A 7 21.24 22.68 51.18
C SER A 7 21.88 22.46 49.80
N THR A 8 23.17 22.13 49.73
CA THR A 8 23.92 21.95 48.49
C THR A 8 23.70 20.57 47.84
N THR A 9 23.27 19.57 48.61
CA THR A 9 23.00 18.21 48.09
C THR A 9 21.62 18.10 47.41
N LEU A 10 20.72 19.05 47.66
CA LEU A 10 19.38 19.06 47.07
C LEU A 10 19.35 19.64 45.63
N LEU A 11 20.35 20.44 45.26
CA LEU A 11 20.45 21.03 43.91
C LEU A 11 21.09 20.09 42.87
N LEU A 12 21.95 19.16 43.29
CA LEU A 12 22.52 18.13 42.39
C LEU A 12 21.54 16.98 42.10
N LEU A 13 20.53 16.80 42.95
CA LEU A 13 19.42 15.86 42.70
C LEU A 13 18.29 16.49 41.88
N LEU A 14 18.18 17.82 41.82
CA LEU A 14 17.21 18.51 40.96
C LEU A 14 17.71 18.71 39.52
N SER A 15 19.02 18.68 39.28
CA SER A 15 19.61 18.71 37.92
C SER A 15 19.56 17.35 37.21
N LEU A 16 19.09 16.28 37.87
CA LEU A 16 18.96 14.93 37.29
C LEU A 16 17.49 14.52 37.04
N VAL A 17 16.55 15.48 37.01
CA VAL A 17 15.12 15.22 36.71
C VAL A 17 14.64 15.96 35.46
N LEU A 18 15.53 16.53 34.65
CA LEU A 18 15.33 16.56 33.20
C LEU A 18 15.68 15.16 32.65
N SER A 19 14.92 14.17 33.11
CA SER A 19 14.78 12.93 32.35
C SER A 19 14.04 13.33 31.09
N VAL A 20 14.78 13.74 30.07
CA VAL A 20 14.38 13.49 28.70
C VAL A 20 14.07 12.00 28.72
N ARG A 21 12.79 11.65 28.78
CA ARG A 21 12.37 10.30 28.43
C ARG A 21 12.72 10.19 26.96
N VAL A 22 13.98 9.85 26.68
CA VAL A 22 14.37 9.20 25.44
C VAL A 22 13.67 7.86 25.54
N LEU A 23 12.36 7.86 25.24
CA LEU A 23 11.68 6.63 24.88
C LEU A 23 12.54 6.07 23.76
N ALA A 24 13.14 4.90 24.00
CA ALA A 24 13.94 4.23 22.99
C ALA A 24 13.10 4.21 21.72
N GLN A 25 13.58 4.89 20.67
CA GLN A 25 12.82 5.00 19.44
C GLN A 25 12.82 3.61 18.80
N VAL A 26 11.64 2.99 18.75
CA VAL A 26 11.49 1.63 18.25
C VAL A 26 11.42 1.66 16.72
N ARG A 27 12.27 0.85 16.09
CA ARG A 27 12.18 0.56 14.65
C ARG A 27 10.83 -0.12 14.37
N PRO A 28 9.97 0.44 13.51
CA PRO A 28 8.70 -0.19 13.19
C PRO A 28 8.91 -1.42 12.32
N ASN A 29 8.02 -2.40 12.46
CA ASN A 29 8.05 -3.66 11.70
C ASN A 29 7.20 -3.56 10.42
N THR A 30 7.32 -2.45 9.70
CA THR A 30 6.66 -2.25 8.39
C THR A 30 7.30 -3.14 7.33
N PHE A 31 6.50 -3.55 6.35
CA PHE A 31 6.89 -4.45 5.27
C PHE A 31 7.16 -3.72 3.96
N LEU A 32 6.37 -2.69 3.61
CA LEU A 32 6.51 -1.94 2.35
C LEU A 32 7.34 -0.66 2.58
N MET A 33 7.14 0.03 3.70
CA MET A 33 7.97 1.14 4.13
C MET A 33 9.22 0.60 4.84
N ASN A 34 10.37 1.21 4.59
CA ASN A 34 11.62 0.82 5.25
C ASN A 34 11.60 1.25 6.72
N GLY A 35 11.61 0.28 7.64
CA GLY A 35 11.63 0.55 9.08
C GLY A 35 12.87 1.31 9.58
N ASP A 36 14.05 1.07 9.00
CA ASP A 36 15.27 1.81 9.32
C ASP A 36 15.19 3.27 8.88
N HIS A 37 14.67 3.54 7.68
CA HIS A 37 14.44 4.91 7.17
C HIS A 37 13.42 5.65 8.04
N LEU A 38 12.33 4.97 8.44
CA LEU A 38 11.34 5.55 9.34
C LEU A 38 11.95 5.90 10.70
N LEU A 39 12.77 5.02 11.26
CA LEU A 39 13.50 5.27 12.51
C LEU A 39 14.46 6.45 12.37
N GLU A 40 15.29 6.46 11.33
CA GLU A 40 16.23 7.55 11.05
C GLU A 40 15.50 8.90 10.90
N THR A 41 14.39 8.91 10.18
CA THR A 41 13.54 10.09 10.01
C THR A 41 12.97 10.56 11.35
N LYS A 42 12.49 9.64 12.20
CA LYS A 42 11.99 9.99 13.55
C LYS A 42 13.09 10.58 14.43
N ILE A 43 14.32 10.07 14.33
CA ILE A 43 15.49 10.65 15.01
C ILE A 43 15.75 12.07 14.52
N LYS A 44 15.76 12.29 13.19
CA LYS A 44 15.95 13.63 12.58
C LYS A 44 14.87 14.63 13.02
N ILE A 45 13.61 14.21 13.06
CA ILE A 45 12.50 15.05 13.56
C ILE A 45 12.76 15.45 15.02
N ASN A 46 13.11 14.49 15.88
CA ASN A 46 13.36 14.74 17.30
C ASN A 46 14.61 15.58 17.57
N SER A 47 15.58 15.58 16.65
CA SER A 47 16.76 16.45 16.70
C SER A 47 16.54 17.82 16.04
N GLY A 48 15.33 18.15 15.59
CA GLY A 48 15.00 19.46 15.03
C GLY A 48 15.38 19.65 13.56
N ASN A 49 15.57 18.59 12.77
CA ASN A 49 15.86 18.72 11.34
C ASN A 49 14.71 19.44 10.60
N GLU A 50 15.01 20.60 10.02
CA GLU A 50 14.01 21.49 9.43
C GLU A 50 13.23 20.85 8.28
N GLN A 51 13.90 20.08 7.42
CA GLN A 51 13.29 19.44 6.27
C GLN A 51 12.31 18.34 6.70
N CYS A 52 12.71 17.49 7.65
CA CYS A 52 11.83 16.45 8.19
C CYS A 52 10.66 17.07 8.97
N LEU A 53 10.88 18.17 9.70
CA LEU A 53 9.81 18.92 10.37
C LEU A 53 8.83 19.55 9.37
N ALA A 54 9.30 20.06 8.24
CA ALA A 54 8.44 20.56 7.17
C ALA A 54 7.58 19.42 6.60
N ALA A 55 8.17 18.26 6.32
CA ALA A 55 7.43 17.10 5.81
C ALA A 55 6.42 16.56 6.83
N LEU A 56 6.77 16.59 8.12
CA LEU A 56 5.85 16.26 9.20
C LEU A 56 4.64 17.22 9.24
N LYS A 57 4.84 18.52 9.01
CA LYS A 57 3.73 19.48 8.92
C LYS A 57 2.80 19.17 7.74
N VAL A 58 3.35 18.78 6.58
CA VAL A 58 2.54 18.33 5.42
C VAL A 58 1.73 17.09 5.78
N LEU A 59 2.34 16.11 6.45
CA LEU A 59 1.65 14.92 6.94
C LEU A 59 0.51 15.29 7.91
N ILE A 60 0.77 16.13 8.91
CA ILE A 60 -0.22 16.59 9.90
C ILE A 60 -1.38 17.31 9.21
N SER A 61 -1.11 18.18 8.24
CA SER A 61 -2.16 18.83 7.45
C SER A 61 -2.99 17.82 6.66
N THR A 62 -2.35 16.79 6.11
CA THR A 62 -3.00 15.76 5.29
C THR A 62 -3.91 14.86 6.12
N VAL A 63 -3.53 14.54 7.37
CA VAL A 63 -4.36 13.73 8.29
C VAL A 63 -5.53 14.50 8.90
N GLY A 64 -5.66 15.80 8.66
CA GLY A 64 -6.81 16.58 9.10
C GLY A 64 -8.14 16.03 8.56
N ALA A 65 -8.18 15.55 7.32
CA ALA A 65 -9.37 14.91 6.75
C ALA A 65 -9.62 13.50 7.33
N PRO A 66 -8.64 12.56 7.34
CA PRO A 66 -8.76 11.27 8.04
C PRO A 66 -9.21 11.36 9.50
N LEU A 67 -8.76 12.36 10.26
CA LEU A 67 -9.17 12.56 11.66
C LEU A 67 -10.69 12.74 11.82
N ASN A 68 -11.33 13.38 10.86
CA ASN A 68 -12.76 13.67 10.87
C ASN A 68 -13.59 12.70 10.01
N ARG A 69 -12.96 11.62 9.52
CA ARG A 69 -13.60 10.67 8.62
C ARG A 69 -14.72 9.91 9.32
N VAL A 70 -15.91 9.87 8.72
CA VAL A 70 -16.95 8.90 9.11
C VAL A 70 -16.41 7.50 8.82
N PRO A 71 -16.44 6.57 9.80
CA PRO A 71 -15.87 5.25 9.62
C PRO A 71 -16.39 4.49 8.39
N TYR A 72 -15.48 3.76 7.75
CA TYR A 72 -15.78 2.94 6.60
C TYR A 72 -16.43 1.61 7.04
N THR A 73 -17.46 1.16 6.33
CA THR A 73 -18.04 -0.19 6.50
C THR A 73 -18.60 -0.70 5.19
N VAL A 74 -18.62 -2.02 5.00
CA VAL A 74 -19.33 -2.63 3.87
C VAL A 74 -20.83 -2.74 4.10
N THR A 75 -21.32 -2.54 5.33
CA THR A 75 -22.73 -2.79 5.68
C THR A 75 -23.69 -1.64 5.32
N ASP A 76 -23.15 -0.45 5.02
CA ASP A 76 -23.93 0.75 4.67
C ASP A 76 -24.53 0.70 3.25
N LYS A 77 -24.10 -0.26 2.43
CA LYS A 77 -24.63 -0.41 1.07
C LYS A 77 -26.14 -0.68 1.09
N THR A 78 -26.82 -0.05 0.14
CA THR A 78 -28.25 -0.22 -0.10
C THR A 78 -28.54 -1.47 -0.94
N ILE A 79 -27.59 -1.87 -1.78
CA ILE A 79 -27.67 -3.06 -2.62
C ILE A 79 -27.23 -4.27 -1.81
N MET A 80 -28.09 -5.27 -1.72
CA MET A 80 -27.80 -6.52 -1.03
C MET A 80 -26.89 -7.41 -1.90
N PRO A 81 -25.78 -7.95 -1.36
CA PRO A 81 -24.99 -8.96 -2.05
C PRO A 81 -25.82 -10.21 -2.39
N PRO A 82 -25.43 -10.98 -3.41
CA PRO A 82 -26.15 -12.21 -3.79
C PRO A 82 -26.30 -13.25 -2.67
N SER A 83 -25.48 -13.23 -1.62
CA SER A 83 -25.61 -14.09 -0.44
C SER A 83 -26.79 -13.72 0.47
N GLY A 84 -27.30 -12.50 0.38
CA GLY A 84 -28.21 -11.93 1.38
C GLY A 84 -27.52 -11.39 2.64
N ASP A 85 -26.18 -11.43 2.71
CA ASP A 85 -25.39 -10.92 3.83
C ASP A 85 -24.73 -9.57 3.49
N LYS A 86 -25.06 -8.51 4.24
CA LYS A 86 -24.46 -7.18 4.06
C LYS A 86 -22.98 -7.11 4.45
N HIS A 87 -22.48 -8.06 5.25
CA HIS A 87 -21.07 -8.16 5.61
C HIS A 87 -20.20 -8.65 4.43
N ASP A 88 -20.79 -9.25 3.40
CA ASP A 88 -20.05 -9.64 2.21
C ASP A 88 -19.69 -8.42 1.37
N TYR A 89 -18.42 -8.31 1.02
CA TYR A 89 -17.92 -7.27 0.13
C TYR A 89 -18.51 -7.42 -1.27
N MET A 90 -18.98 -6.31 -1.85
CA MET A 90 -19.50 -6.26 -3.22
C MET A 90 -18.95 -5.06 -3.98
N SER A 91 -18.68 -5.24 -5.27
CA SER A 91 -18.36 -4.13 -6.17
C SER A 91 -18.76 -4.47 -7.61
N LEU A 92 -18.76 -3.47 -8.50
CA LEU A 92 -19.03 -3.67 -9.93
C LEU A 92 -17.73 -3.53 -10.73
N ALA A 93 -17.60 -4.33 -11.79
CA ALA A 93 -16.41 -4.30 -12.63
C ALA A 93 -16.30 -2.96 -13.37
N PRO A 94 -15.18 -2.22 -13.26
CA PRO A 94 -15.13 -0.80 -13.61
C PRO A 94 -15.28 -0.52 -15.10
N TYR A 95 -14.89 -1.44 -15.97
CA TYR A 95 -14.87 -1.21 -17.43
C TYR A 95 -16.03 -1.87 -18.15
N TRP A 96 -17.10 -2.26 -17.45
CA TRP A 96 -18.24 -2.93 -18.04
C TRP A 96 -19.43 -1.98 -18.12
N TRP A 97 -19.98 -1.81 -19.32
CA TRP A 97 -21.01 -0.83 -19.64
C TRP A 97 -22.28 -1.49 -20.19
N PRO A 98 -23.46 -0.88 -20.04
CA PRO A 98 -24.67 -1.33 -20.74
C PRO A 98 -24.43 -1.53 -22.23
N ASN A 99 -24.92 -2.65 -22.76
CA ASN A 99 -24.81 -3.00 -24.16
C ASN A 99 -25.85 -2.23 -25.00
N PRO A 100 -25.44 -1.29 -25.87
CA PRO A 100 -26.37 -0.51 -26.67
C PRO A 100 -27.13 -1.36 -27.72
N ASN A 101 -26.68 -2.60 -27.97
CA ASN A 101 -27.28 -3.49 -28.96
C ASN A 101 -28.39 -4.39 -28.38
N THR A 102 -28.75 -4.24 -27.09
CA THR A 102 -29.84 -5.00 -26.46
C THR A 102 -30.83 -4.07 -25.78
N ALA A 103 -32.11 -4.46 -25.78
CA ALA A 103 -33.20 -3.62 -25.27
C ALA A 103 -33.07 -3.29 -23.78
N ASN A 104 -32.44 -4.16 -23.00
CA ASN A 104 -32.24 -4.01 -21.56
C ASN A 104 -30.81 -3.64 -21.16
N GLY A 105 -29.92 -3.41 -22.14
CA GLY A 105 -28.51 -3.09 -21.87
C GLY A 105 -27.67 -4.26 -21.35
N LEU A 106 -28.17 -5.51 -21.36
CA LEU A 106 -27.47 -6.70 -20.87
C LEU A 106 -27.12 -7.68 -22.00
N PRO A 107 -26.10 -8.54 -21.81
CA PRO A 107 -25.07 -8.44 -20.77
C PRO A 107 -24.20 -7.21 -21.00
N TYR A 108 -23.63 -6.63 -19.94
CA TYR A 108 -22.71 -5.50 -20.09
C TYR A 108 -21.53 -5.88 -21.00
N ILE A 109 -20.93 -4.90 -21.67
CA ILE A 109 -19.78 -5.07 -22.56
C ILE A 109 -18.54 -4.35 -22.02
N ASN A 110 -17.37 -4.94 -22.25
CA ASN A 110 -16.10 -4.37 -21.82
C ASN A 110 -15.70 -3.16 -22.69
N LYS A 111 -15.32 -2.06 -22.04
CA LYS A 111 -14.69 -0.88 -22.63
C LYS A 111 -13.43 -0.55 -21.84
N ASP A 112 -12.32 -1.20 -22.20
CA ASP A 112 -11.06 -1.06 -21.46
C ASP A 112 -10.67 0.40 -21.22
N GLY A 113 -10.26 0.70 -19.99
CA GLY A 113 -9.84 2.04 -19.55
C GLY A 113 -10.96 3.08 -19.42
N GLN A 114 -12.21 2.74 -19.74
CA GLN A 114 -13.37 3.64 -19.60
C GLN A 114 -14.19 3.22 -18.39
N THR A 115 -14.04 3.94 -17.28
CA THR A 115 -14.75 3.64 -16.03
C THR A 115 -16.24 3.95 -16.15
N ASN A 116 -17.10 2.95 -15.94
CA ASN A 116 -18.54 3.10 -15.81
C ASN A 116 -18.87 3.73 -14.44
N PRO A 117 -19.56 4.88 -14.36
CA PRO A 117 -19.96 5.49 -13.09
C PRO A 117 -20.89 4.61 -12.24
N ASP A 118 -21.50 3.56 -12.80
CA ASP A 118 -22.27 2.58 -12.03
C ASP A 118 -21.48 1.98 -10.86
N ILE A 119 -20.15 1.94 -10.92
CA ILE A 119 -19.34 1.49 -9.78
C ILE A 119 -19.66 2.27 -8.50
N ASP A 120 -20.13 3.51 -8.61
CA ASP A 120 -20.47 4.35 -7.47
C ASP A 120 -21.78 3.92 -6.77
N LYS A 121 -22.54 3.01 -7.37
CA LYS A 121 -23.74 2.41 -6.75
C LYS A 121 -23.37 1.48 -5.59
N VAL A 122 -22.15 0.94 -5.56
CA VAL A 122 -21.65 0.09 -4.46
C VAL A 122 -20.29 0.61 -3.99
N LYS A 123 -20.25 1.10 -2.75
CA LYS A 123 -19.10 1.86 -2.24
C LYS A 123 -18.04 1.03 -1.52
N ASP A 124 -18.18 -0.28 -1.43
CA ASP A 124 -17.24 -1.11 -0.67
C ASP A 124 -15.80 -0.99 -1.19
N GLY A 125 -15.58 -0.85 -2.50
CA GLY A 125 -14.25 -0.59 -3.06
C GLY A 125 -13.68 0.78 -2.73
N ASP A 126 -14.50 1.81 -2.67
CA ASP A 126 -14.10 3.13 -2.17
C ASP A 126 -13.75 3.06 -0.67
N HIS A 127 -14.53 2.30 0.09
CA HIS A 127 -14.33 2.12 1.53
C HIS A 127 -13.06 1.32 1.84
N ALA A 128 -12.79 0.23 1.13
CA ALA A 128 -11.56 -0.56 1.26
C ALA A 128 -10.31 0.29 0.94
N ARG A 129 -10.33 1.04 -0.17
CA ARG A 129 -9.24 1.98 -0.50
C ARG A 129 -9.12 3.11 0.54
N GLY A 130 -10.25 3.61 1.02
CA GLY A 130 -10.34 4.69 2.00
C GLY A 130 -9.74 4.31 3.35
N VAL A 131 -10.14 3.17 3.91
CA VAL A 131 -9.62 2.67 5.19
C VAL A 131 -8.12 2.40 5.09
N SER A 132 -7.64 1.80 3.99
CA SER A 132 -6.22 1.60 3.75
C SER A 132 -5.40 2.88 3.77
N ARG A 133 -5.84 3.88 3.00
CA ARG A 133 -5.15 5.16 2.91
C ARG A 133 -5.16 5.87 4.27
N ASP A 134 -6.32 5.95 4.91
CA ASP A 134 -6.49 6.75 6.12
C ASP A 134 -5.76 6.10 7.31
N VAL A 135 -5.82 4.77 7.46
CA VAL A 135 -5.03 4.05 8.50
C VAL A 135 -3.54 4.20 8.27
N ARG A 136 -3.04 4.10 7.03
CA ARG A 136 -1.62 4.33 6.73
C ARG A 136 -1.16 5.73 7.13
N LEU A 137 -1.93 6.77 6.76
CA LEU A 137 -1.59 8.15 7.09
C LEU A 137 -1.67 8.44 8.59
N LEU A 138 -2.73 7.97 9.27
CA LEU A 138 -2.88 8.11 10.71
C LEU A 138 -1.79 7.35 11.49
N GLY A 139 -1.41 6.16 11.03
CA GLY A 139 -0.29 5.39 11.58
C GLY A 139 1.03 6.13 11.47
N LEU A 140 1.34 6.73 10.31
CA LEU A 140 2.52 7.58 10.15
C LEU A 140 2.50 8.80 11.07
N ALA A 141 1.35 9.49 11.15
CA ALA A 141 1.21 10.65 12.01
C ALA A 141 1.40 10.28 13.48
N TYR A 142 0.80 9.17 13.93
CA TYR A 142 1.04 8.63 15.26
C TYR A 142 2.52 8.30 15.48
N TYR A 143 3.14 7.56 14.57
CA TYR A 143 4.53 7.13 14.73
C TYR A 143 5.49 8.31 14.89
N PHE A 144 5.34 9.37 14.08
CA PHE A 144 6.26 10.52 14.14
C PHE A 144 5.97 11.51 15.27
N THR A 145 4.73 11.59 15.75
CA THR A 145 4.33 12.58 16.78
C THR A 145 4.14 11.99 18.17
N ASN A 146 3.89 10.67 18.26
CA ASN A 146 3.34 9.97 19.42
C ASN A 146 2.00 10.56 19.93
N ASP A 147 1.27 11.32 19.11
CA ASP A 147 -0.02 11.89 19.47
C ASP A 147 -1.13 10.84 19.32
N GLU A 148 -1.67 10.40 20.45
CA GLU A 148 -2.68 9.35 20.55
C GLU A 148 -3.97 9.63 19.77
N LYS A 149 -4.29 10.89 19.44
CA LYS A 149 -5.51 11.17 18.66
C LYS A 149 -5.49 10.48 17.28
N TYR A 150 -4.30 10.36 16.68
CA TYR A 150 -4.15 9.68 15.39
C TYR A 150 -4.34 8.17 15.52
N ALA A 151 -3.71 7.56 16.54
CA ALA A 151 -3.86 6.13 16.80
C ALA A 151 -5.28 5.75 17.20
N LYS A 152 -5.93 6.56 18.04
CA LYS A 152 -7.34 6.37 18.41
C LYS A 152 -8.26 6.37 17.19
N LYS A 153 -8.05 7.31 16.26
CA LYS A 153 -8.83 7.34 15.02
C LYS A 153 -8.55 6.13 14.13
N ALA A 154 -7.28 5.75 13.95
CA ALA A 154 -6.94 4.57 13.16
C ALA A 154 -7.56 3.30 13.75
N ALA A 155 -7.51 3.13 15.08
CA ALA A 155 -8.12 2.02 15.80
C ALA A 155 -9.64 1.98 15.63
N GLU A 156 -10.33 3.13 15.65
CA GLU A 156 -11.78 3.22 15.35
C GLU A 156 -12.09 2.71 13.94
N LEU A 157 -11.38 3.20 12.92
CA LEU A 157 -11.58 2.79 11.53
C LEU A 157 -11.34 1.29 11.33
N LEU A 158 -10.26 0.75 11.91
CA LEU A 158 -9.93 -0.68 11.85
C LEU A 158 -11.00 -1.54 12.54
N LYS A 159 -11.42 -1.15 13.75
CA LYS A 159 -12.46 -1.89 14.48
C LYS A 159 -13.76 -1.94 13.70
N ILE A 160 -14.21 -0.81 13.15
CA ILE A 160 -15.49 -0.77 12.42
C ILE A 160 -15.41 -1.57 11.13
N PHE A 161 -14.32 -1.46 10.37
CA PHE A 161 -14.21 -2.15 9.09
C PHE A 161 -13.94 -3.66 9.23
N PHE A 162 -13.19 -4.11 10.25
CA PHE A 162 -12.73 -5.51 10.33
C PHE A 162 -13.27 -6.31 11.52
N LEU A 163 -13.56 -5.68 12.66
CA LEU A 163 -13.69 -6.41 13.94
C LEU A 163 -15.09 -6.33 14.54
N ASN A 164 -15.77 -5.19 14.42
CA ASN A 164 -17.08 -4.96 15.02
C ASN A 164 -18.12 -5.84 14.32
N SER A 165 -18.79 -6.72 15.09
CA SER A 165 -19.75 -7.69 14.57
C SER A 165 -20.90 -7.06 13.79
N ALA A 166 -21.27 -5.81 14.09
CA ALA A 166 -22.36 -5.11 13.40
C ALA A 166 -21.96 -4.51 12.04
N THR A 167 -20.67 -4.28 11.79
CA THR A 167 -20.20 -3.50 10.63
C THR A 167 -19.06 -4.14 9.84
N ARG A 168 -18.43 -5.20 10.36
CA ARG A 168 -17.22 -5.79 9.79
C ARG A 168 -17.43 -6.30 8.37
N MET A 169 -16.39 -6.25 7.56
CA MET A 169 -16.32 -6.99 6.31
C MET A 169 -16.03 -8.47 6.61
N ASN A 170 -16.72 -9.40 5.97
CA ASN A 170 -16.35 -10.82 6.00
C ASN A 170 -14.98 -11.01 5.33
N PRO A 171 -14.13 -11.96 5.77
CA PRO A 171 -12.77 -12.14 5.24
C PRO A 171 -12.77 -12.83 3.87
N ASN A 172 -13.51 -12.28 2.91
CA ASN A 172 -13.54 -12.67 1.51
C ASN A 172 -14.08 -11.52 0.64
N ILE A 173 -13.83 -11.59 -0.67
CA ILE A 173 -14.40 -10.64 -1.65
C ILE A 173 -15.12 -11.39 -2.78
N LYS A 174 -15.90 -12.42 -2.41
CA LYS A 174 -16.59 -13.30 -3.36
C LYS A 174 -17.45 -12.55 -4.37
N TYR A 175 -17.96 -11.36 -4.04
CA TYR A 175 -18.80 -10.55 -4.90
C TYR A 175 -18.10 -9.28 -5.42
N ALA A 176 -16.77 -9.27 -5.45
CA ALA A 176 -16.02 -8.22 -6.12
C ALA A 176 -16.16 -8.28 -7.64
N GLN A 177 -16.24 -7.10 -8.24
CA GLN A 177 -16.29 -6.86 -9.68
C GLN A 177 -17.36 -7.69 -10.40
N ILE A 178 -18.58 -7.67 -9.88
CA ILE A 178 -19.73 -8.24 -10.57
C ILE A 178 -19.92 -7.53 -11.92
N ILE A 179 -20.23 -8.33 -12.94
CA ILE A 179 -20.58 -7.84 -14.27
C ILE A 179 -22.07 -8.07 -14.47
N MET A 180 -22.82 -7.00 -14.77
CA MET A 180 -24.26 -7.10 -14.96
C MET A 180 -24.61 -7.96 -16.18
N GLY A 181 -25.54 -8.90 -16.01
CA GLY A 181 -25.96 -9.85 -17.05
C GLY A 181 -25.08 -11.08 -17.19
N TYR A 182 -24.14 -11.31 -16.26
CA TYR A 182 -23.38 -12.56 -16.15
C TYR A 182 -23.62 -13.22 -14.80
N ASP A 183 -23.80 -14.54 -14.81
CA ASP A 183 -24.04 -15.34 -13.60
C ASP A 183 -22.75 -15.74 -12.87
N LYS A 184 -21.59 -15.36 -13.42
CA LYS A 184 -20.26 -15.70 -12.88
C LYS A 184 -19.56 -14.47 -12.34
N VAL A 185 -18.92 -14.65 -11.20
CA VAL A 185 -18.04 -13.64 -10.62
C VAL A 185 -16.78 -13.49 -11.48
N TYR A 186 -16.39 -12.25 -11.74
CA TYR A 186 -15.20 -11.93 -12.52
C TYR A 186 -13.92 -12.34 -11.77
N GLY A 187 -13.15 -13.28 -12.33
CA GLY A 187 -12.01 -13.93 -11.67
C GLY A 187 -10.77 -13.06 -11.38
N THR A 188 -10.88 -11.73 -11.47
CA THR A 188 -9.76 -10.80 -11.20
C THR A 188 -10.10 -9.67 -10.23
N GLY A 189 -11.21 -9.79 -9.49
CA GLY A 189 -11.66 -8.82 -8.50
C GLY A 189 -10.73 -8.59 -7.30
N THR A 190 -9.68 -9.40 -7.12
CA THR A 190 -8.68 -9.27 -6.03
C THR A 190 -7.91 -7.95 -6.04
N ILE A 191 -7.97 -7.21 -7.14
CA ILE A 191 -7.38 -5.88 -7.25
C ILE A 191 -8.10 -4.85 -6.36
N ASP A 192 -9.35 -5.11 -5.97
CA ASP A 192 -10.12 -4.18 -5.13
C ASP A 192 -9.54 -4.03 -3.72
N THR A 193 -8.81 -5.03 -3.24
CA THR A 193 -8.11 -5.04 -1.94
C THR A 193 -6.59 -4.85 -2.08
N GLU A 194 -6.09 -4.41 -3.23
CA GLU A 194 -4.65 -4.26 -3.50
C GLU A 194 -3.93 -3.30 -2.55
N LYS A 195 -4.68 -2.46 -1.82
CA LYS A 195 -4.17 -1.48 -0.85
C LYS A 195 -4.21 -1.96 0.60
N PHE A 196 -4.64 -3.20 0.89
CA PHE A 196 -4.51 -3.76 2.23
C PHE A 196 -3.05 -3.97 2.68
N PRO A 197 -2.07 -4.25 1.80
CA PRO A 197 -0.65 -4.19 2.18
C PRO A 197 -0.23 -2.83 2.77
N ASP A 198 -0.66 -1.72 2.16
CA ASP A 198 -0.45 -0.36 2.68
C ASP A 198 -1.11 -0.15 4.06
N LEU A 199 -2.31 -0.72 4.26
CA LEU A 199 -3.03 -0.68 5.53
C LEU A 199 -2.23 -1.35 6.64
N ILE A 200 -1.71 -2.55 6.37
CA ILE A 200 -0.95 -3.36 7.34
C ILE A 200 0.25 -2.57 7.84
N ASP A 201 0.97 -1.90 6.94
CA ASP A 201 2.06 -1.01 7.31
C ASP A 201 1.62 0.12 8.26
N GLY A 202 0.45 0.71 8.02
CA GLY A 202 -0.20 1.63 8.95
C GLY A 202 -0.47 1.03 10.33
N VAL A 203 -0.97 -0.22 10.38
CA VAL A 203 -1.22 -0.96 11.62
C VAL A 203 0.06 -1.22 12.40
N GLN A 204 1.14 -1.63 11.71
CA GLN A 204 2.44 -1.90 12.33
C GLN A 204 3.01 -0.66 13.04
N LEU A 205 2.65 0.54 12.58
CA LEU A 205 3.04 1.81 13.21
C LEU A 205 2.27 2.12 14.50
N LEU A 206 1.14 1.45 14.75
CA LEU A 206 0.32 1.62 15.95
C LEU A 206 0.76 0.74 17.13
N ALA A 207 1.77 -0.11 16.96
CA ALA A 207 2.11 -1.18 17.90
C ALA A 207 2.39 -0.71 19.35
N SER A 208 2.83 0.54 19.54
CA SER A 208 3.08 1.12 20.87
C SER A 208 1.88 1.86 21.47
N SER A 209 0.76 1.98 20.74
CA SER A 209 -0.39 2.77 21.17
C SER A 209 -1.29 1.97 22.11
N PRO A 210 -1.70 2.51 23.28
CA PRO A 210 -2.77 1.93 24.08
C PRO A 210 -4.12 1.87 23.36
N SER A 211 -4.33 2.70 22.32
CA SER A 211 -5.55 2.70 21.51
C SER A 211 -5.65 1.46 20.60
N TRP A 212 -4.53 0.83 20.25
CA TRP A 212 -4.44 -0.38 19.44
C TRP A 212 -3.80 -1.53 20.24
N THR A 213 -4.61 -2.16 21.09
CA THR A 213 -4.16 -3.26 21.97
C THR A 213 -3.69 -4.51 21.21
N ALA A 214 -2.90 -5.35 21.89
CA ALA A 214 -2.48 -6.65 21.37
C ALA A 214 -3.68 -7.52 20.95
N GLU A 215 -4.77 -7.51 21.72
CA GLU A 215 -6.01 -8.23 21.40
C GLU A 215 -6.61 -7.76 20.05
N ASN A 216 -6.70 -6.45 19.80
CA ASN A 216 -7.18 -5.95 18.52
C ASN A 216 -6.27 -6.38 17.36
N ASN A 217 -4.96 -6.37 17.58
CA ASN A 217 -4.00 -6.77 16.57
C ASN A 217 -4.10 -8.27 16.26
N GLU A 218 -4.26 -9.14 17.26
CA GLU A 218 -4.47 -10.57 17.06
C GLU A 218 -5.81 -10.87 16.39
N ALA A 219 -6.88 -10.13 16.72
CA ALA A 219 -8.16 -10.23 16.02
C ALA A 219 -8.03 -9.83 14.54
N LEU A 220 -7.27 -8.77 14.23
CA LEU A 220 -7.01 -8.37 12.85
C LEU A 220 -6.13 -9.39 12.09
N LYS A 221 -5.11 -9.96 12.74
CA LYS A 221 -4.33 -11.06 12.16
C LYS A 221 -5.21 -12.27 11.87
N SER A 222 -6.16 -12.60 12.76
CA SER A 222 -7.11 -13.69 12.52
C SER A 222 -7.97 -13.41 11.28
N TRP A 223 -8.43 -12.17 11.09
CA TRP A 223 -9.15 -11.77 9.89
C TRP A 223 -8.28 -11.95 8.63
N PHE A 224 -7.04 -11.47 8.64
CA PHE A 224 -6.11 -11.63 7.50
C PHE A 224 -5.70 -13.09 7.27
N SER A 225 -5.65 -13.92 8.30
CA SER A 225 -5.41 -15.36 8.16
C SER A 225 -6.56 -16.04 7.42
N GLN A 226 -7.82 -15.72 7.77
CA GLN A 226 -9.00 -16.21 7.06
C GLN A 226 -9.05 -15.68 5.62
N TYR A 227 -8.73 -14.40 5.43
CA TYR A 227 -8.70 -13.78 4.09
C TYR A 227 -7.62 -14.40 3.20
N LEU A 228 -6.44 -14.68 3.75
CA LEU A 228 -5.36 -15.32 3.02
C LEU A 228 -5.72 -16.75 2.61
N ASP A 229 -6.34 -17.52 3.52
CA ASP A 229 -6.83 -18.87 3.18
C ASP A 229 -7.87 -18.82 2.05
N TRP A 230 -8.86 -17.92 2.14
CA TRP A 230 -9.82 -17.71 1.06
C TRP A 230 -9.16 -17.27 -0.24
N LEU A 231 -8.18 -16.36 -0.18
CA LEU A 231 -7.45 -15.86 -1.35
C LEU A 231 -6.66 -16.97 -2.04
N GLN A 232 -6.13 -17.95 -1.31
CA GLN A 232 -5.36 -19.05 -1.90
C GLN A 232 -6.24 -20.21 -2.41
N THR A 233 -7.42 -20.41 -1.83
CA THR A 233 -8.25 -21.57 -2.11
C THR A 233 -9.44 -21.29 -3.03
N SER A 234 -9.95 -20.06 -3.05
CA SER A 234 -11.11 -19.65 -3.86
C SER A 234 -10.83 -19.67 -5.36
N GLU A 235 -11.88 -19.81 -6.17
CA GLU A 235 -11.79 -19.75 -7.63
C GLU A 235 -11.27 -18.39 -8.11
N MET A 236 -11.77 -17.29 -7.52
CA MET A 236 -11.29 -15.94 -7.82
C MET A 236 -9.80 -15.78 -7.50
N GLY A 237 -9.39 -16.24 -6.32
CA GLY A 237 -8.01 -16.19 -5.89
C GLY A 237 -7.06 -16.98 -6.80
N LYS A 238 -7.45 -18.21 -7.16
CA LYS A 238 -6.70 -19.05 -8.11
C LYS A 238 -6.58 -18.39 -9.49
N ALA A 239 -7.65 -17.78 -9.99
CA ALA A 239 -7.64 -17.06 -11.27
C ALA A 239 -6.71 -15.82 -11.22
N ALA A 240 -6.76 -15.04 -10.13
CA ALA A 240 -5.84 -13.92 -9.94
C ALA A 240 -4.38 -14.37 -9.80
N SER A 241 -4.12 -15.50 -9.13
CA SER A 241 -2.78 -16.05 -8.95
C SER A 241 -2.07 -16.39 -10.27
N ILE A 242 -2.83 -16.79 -11.30
CA ILE A 242 -2.28 -17.12 -12.62
C ILE A 242 -2.41 -15.97 -13.63
N ALA A 243 -2.93 -14.80 -13.22
CA ALA A 243 -3.07 -13.67 -14.12
C ALA A 243 -1.68 -13.22 -14.61
N PRO A 244 -1.49 -13.01 -15.94
CA PRO A 244 -0.19 -12.73 -16.52
C PRO A 244 0.22 -11.26 -16.44
N ASN A 245 -0.62 -10.41 -15.86
CA ASN A 245 -0.45 -8.95 -15.80
C ASN A 245 -0.36 -8.48 -14.34
N ASN A 246 -0.51 -7.18 -14.11
CA ASN A 246 -0.47 -6.53 -12.81
C ASN A 246 -1.35 -7.18 -11.72
N ILE A 247 -2.44 -7.86 -12.09
CA ILE A 247 -3.27 -8.60 -11.13
C ILE A 247 -2.46 -9.70 -10.45
N GLY A 248 -1.64 -10.43 -11.20
CA GLY A 248 -0.77 -11.48 -10.64
C GLY A 248 0.31 -10.92 -9.74
N THR A 249 0.86 -9.74 -10.08
CA THR A 249 1.84 -9.03 -9.23
C THR A 249 1.21 -8.57 -7.93
N MET A 250 0.00 -8.01 -7.99
CA MET A 250 -0.73 -7.59 -6.79
C MET A 250 -1.21 -8.77 -5.95
N TYR A 251 -1.52 -9.92 -6.58
CA TYR A 251 -1.82 -11.16 -5.86
C TYR A 251 -0.60 -11.63 -5.05
N ASP A 252 0.59 -11.62 -5.66
CA ASP A 252 1.83 -11.99 -4.98
C ASP A 252 2.12 -11.02 -3.82
N LEU A 253 1.99 -9.70 -4.04
CA LEU A 253 2.18 -8.68 -3.00
C LEU A 253 1.26 -8.89 -1.81
N GLN A 254 -0.03 -9.10 -2.07
CA GLN A 254 -1.03 -9.39 -1.04
C GLN A 254 -0.68 -10.66 -0.27
N THR A 255 -0.42 -11.77 -0.97
CA THR A 255 -0.10 -13.07 -0.36
C THR A 255 1.11 -12.98 0.56
N VAL A 256 2.22 -12.40 0.08
CA VAL A 256 3.46 -12.27 0.85
C VAL A 256 3.27 -11.35 2.05
N THR A 257 2.60 -10.20 1.88
CA THR A 257 2.38 -9.24 2.97
C THR A 257 1.48 -9.82 4.05
N TYR A 258 0.40 -10.51 3.67
CA TYR A 258 -0.52 -11.13 4.64
C TYR A 258 0.16 -12.26 5.41
N ALA A 259 0.93 -13.11 4.71
CA ALA A 259 1.71 -14.17 5.34
C ALA A 259 2.73 -13.60 6.35
N LEU A 260 3.42 -12.49 6.01
CA LEU A 260 4.31 -11.79 6.94
C LEU A 260 3.56 -11.22 8.14
N TYR A 261 2.41 -10.58 7.93
CA TYR A 261 1.62 -9.94 9.00
C TYR A 261 1.10 -10.95 10.03
N ILE A 262 0.60 -12.11 9.57
CA ILE A 262 0.14 -13.18 10.47
C ILE A 262 1.30 -13.99 11.07
N GLY A 263 2.55 -13.64 10.78
CA GLY A 263 3.75 -14.29 11.32
C GLY A 263 4.20 -15.56 10.59
N ASN A 264 3.54 -15.94 9.49
CA ASN A 264 3.91 -17.11 8.68
C ASN A 264 5.01 -16.78 7.65
N LYS A 265 6.22 -16.53 8.17
CA LYS A 265 7.40 -16.22 7.34
C LYS A 265 7.79 -17.36 6.39
N ALA A 266 7.53 -18.61 6.77
CA ALA A 266 7.81 -19.78 5.94
C ALA A 266 6.96 -19.80 4.66
N LEU A 267 5.65 -19.52 4.79
CA LEU A 267 4.76 -19.37 3.65
C LEU A 267 5.20 -18.22 2.75
N ALA A 268 5.49 -17.04 3.33
CA ALA A 268 5.93 -15.87 2.57
C ALA A 268 7.20 -16.16 1.75
N LYS A 269 8.21 -16.80 2.38
CA LYS A 269 9.45 -17.21 1.73
C LYS A 269 9.22 -18.23 0.61
N SER A 270 8.48 -19.30 0.90
CA SER A 270 8.17 -20.33 -0.09
C SER A 270 7.42 -19.76 -1.30
N PHE A 271 6.48 -18.83 -1.06
CA PHE A 271 5.73 -18.19 -2.13
C PHE A 271 6.62 -17.34 -3.04
N LEU A 272 7.52 -16.54 -2.46
CA LEU A 272 8.51 -15.77 -3.24
C LEU A 272 9.38 -16.69 -4.10
N GLU A 273 9.92 -17.76 -3.50
CA GLU A 273 10.85 -18.69 -4.14
C GLU A 273 10.21 -19.50 -5.27
N THR A 274 8.97 -19.94 -5.09
CA THR A 274 8.30 -20.87 -6.02
C THR A 274 7.40 -20.18 -7.04
N ARG A 275 6.96 -18.94 -6.79
CA ARG A 275 6.00 -18.22 -7.65
C ARG A 275 6.57 -16.89 -8.13
N THR A 276 6.97 -16.02 -7.22
CA THR A 276 7.28 -14.62 -7.54
C THR A 276 8.52 -14.48 -8.42
N PHE A 277 9.60 -15.24 -8.17
CA PHE A 277 10.76 -15.22 -9.08
C PHE A 277 10.42 -15.63 -10.50
N LYS A 278 9.65 -16.71 -10.66
CA LYS A 278 9.22 -17.17 -11.99
C LYS A 278 8.36 -16.12 -12.71
N ARG A 279 7.53 -15.39 -11.97
CA ARG A 279 6.65 -14.36 -12.55
C ARG A 279 7.42 -13.20 -13.20
N ILE A 280 8.63 -12.86 -12.73
CA ILE A 280 9.50 -11.89 -13.43
C ILE A 280 9.81 -12.37 -14.85
N ASP A 281 10.05 -13.67 -15.02
CA ASP A 281 10.30 -14.26 -16.32
C ASP A 281 9.06 -14.28 -17.21
N ASP A 282 7.88 -14.51 -16.62
CA ASP A 282 6.62 -14.60 -17.37
C ASP A 282 6.06 -13.23 -17.79
N GLN A 283 6.26 -12.19 -16.97
CA GLN A 283 5.66 -10.87 -17.19
C GLN A 283 6.53 -9.89 -17.99
N LEU A 284 7.86 -10.03 -17.94
CA LEU A 284 8.79 -9.07 -18.52
C LEU A 284 9.39 -9.60 -19.82
N LYS A 285 9.86 -8.70 -20.68
CA LYS A 285 10.80 -9.03 -21.76
C LYS A 285 12.24 -8.77 -21.34
N VAL A 286 13.18 -9.27 -22.14
CA VAL A 286 14.63 -9.11 -21.91
C VAL A 286 15.07 -7.64 -21.93
N ASN A 287 14.31 -6.77 -22.61
CA ASN A 287 14.53 -5.32 -22.64
C ASN A 287 13.73 -4.56 -21.57
N GLY A 288 13.03 -5.25 -20.66
CA GLY A 288 12.24 -4.64 -19.60
C GLY A 288 10.80 -4.30 -19.96
N GLU A 289 10.36 -4.48 -21.21
CA GLU A 289 8.97 -4.27 -21.57
C GLU A 289 8.03 -5.13 -20.73
N GLN A 290 6.87 -4.57 -20.41
CA GLN A 290 5.78 -5.21 -19.69
C GLN A 290 4.63 -5.48 -20.67
N PRO A 291 4.72 -6.50 -21.55
CA PRO A 291 3.84 -6.69 -22.71
C PRO A 291 2.35 -6.64 -22.39
N TYR A 292 1.91 -7.26 -21.29
CA TYR A 292 0.49 -7.27 -20.91
C TYR A 292 -0.02 -5.91 -20.46
N GLU A 293 0.84 -5.06 -19.90
CA GLU A 293 0.48 -3.69 -19.53
C GLU A 293 0.54 -2.75 -20.73
N LEU A 294 1.51 -2.96 -21.62
CA LEU A 294 1.69 -2.20 -22.86
C LEU A 294 0.54 -2.40 -23.85
N ALA A 295 -0.14 -3.54 -23.79
CA ALA A 295 -1.32 -3.84 -24.60
C ALA A 295 -2.60 -3.13 -24.12
N ARG A 296 -2.58 -2.46 -22.96
CA ARG A 296 -3.76 -1.79 -22.38
C ARG A 296 -3.99 -0.43 -23.00
N THR A 297 -5.26 -0.02 -23.01
CA THR A 297 -5.63 1.33 -23.44
C THR A 297 -4.98 2.42 -22.58
N GLY A 298 -4.79 2.18 -21.28
CA GLY A 298 -4.04 3.04 -20.36
C GLY A 298 -2.63 2.53 -20.06
N SER A 299 -1.85 2.20 -21.10
CA SER A 299 -0.59 1.45 -20.94
C SER A 299 0.43 2.09 -20.01
N TRP A 300 0.61 3.42 -20.03
CA TRP A 300 1.52 4.12 -19.12
C TRP A 300 1.08 3.92 -17.66
N SER A 301 -0.22 4.09 -17.38
CA SER A 301 -0.78 3.88 -16.05
C SER A 301 -0.57 2.44 -15.56
N TYR A 302 -0.82 1.45 -16.43
CA TYR A 302 -0.66 0.04 -16.08
C TYR A 302 0.81 -0.37 -15.89
N SER A 303 1.72 0.10 -16.75
CA SER A 303 3.15 -0.16 -16.60
C SER A 303 3.73 0.45 -15.32
N ASN A 304 3.29 1.65 -14.94
CA ASN A 304 3.66 2.25 -13.64
C ASN A 304 3.09 1.44 -12.47
N LYS A 305 1.81 1.10 -12.51
CA LYS A 305 1.15 0.33 -11.45
C LYS A 305 1.82 -1.02 -11.20
N ASN A 306 2.11 -1.77 -12.26
CA ASN A 306 2.75 -3.07 -12.14
C ASN A 306 4.18 -2.95 -11.59
N LEU A 307 4.95 -1.96 -12.06
CA LEU A 307 6.31 -1.73 -11.58
C LEU A 307 6.33 -1.28 -10.11
N GLU A 308 5.39 -0.45 -9.68
CA GLU A 308 5.20 -0.11 -8.25
C GLU A 308 4.89 -1.37 -7.42
N GLY A 309 4.01 -2.25 -7.90
CA GLY A 309 3.73 -3.53 -7.25
C GLY A 309 4.97 -4.41 -7.09
N TRP A 310 5.81 -4.47 -8.12
CA TRP A 310 7.09 -5.19 -8.08
C TRP A 310 8.09 -4.58 -7.09
N PHE A 311 8.17 -3.25 -7.01
CA PHE A 311 9.04 -2.55 -6.06
C PHE A 311 8.58 -2.76 -4.61
N ASN A 312 7.27 -2.76 -4.38
CA ASN A 312 6.70 -3.09 -3.07
C ASN A 312 6.99 -4.55 -2.70
N LEU A 313 6.84 -5.50 -3.63
CA LEU A 313 7.21 -6.90 -3.44
C LEU A 313 8.69 -7.07 -3.11
N ALA A 314 9.56 -6.33 -3.80
CA ALA A 314 10.99 -6.38 -3.53
C ALA A 314 11.33 -5.85 -2.14
N THR A 315 10.64 -4.81 -1.68
CA THR A 315 10.77 -4.33 -0.29
C THR A 315 10.24 -5.34 0.72
N CYS A 316 9.09 -5.99 0.45
CA CYS A 316 8.59 -7.07 1.29
C CYS A 316 9.60 -8.21 1.43
N ALA A 317 10.23 -8.62 0.32
CA ALA A 317 11.20 -9.71 0.28
C ALA A 317 12.44 -9.47 1.16
N GLU A 318 12.86 -8.20 1.35
CA GLU A 318 13.96 -7.86 2.25
C GLU A 318 13.71 -8.29 3.69
N ASN A 319 12.45 -8.31 4.15
CA ASN A 319 12.07 -8.77 5.50
C ASN A 319 12.36 -10.27 5.74
N LEU A 320 12.71 -11.00 4.67
CA LEU A 320 13.08 -12.41 4.68
C LEU A 320 14.54 -12.63 4.25
N GLY A 321 15.32 -11.55 4.08
CA GLY A 321 16.68 -11.61 3.58
C GLY A 321 16.77 -11.97 2.08
N ILE A 322 15.69 -11.79 1.32
CA ILE A 322 15.63 -12.13 -0.11
C ILE A 322 15.84 -10.86 -0.94
N ASN A 323 16.84 -10.89 -1.82
CA ASN A 323 17.12 -9.79 -2.73
C ASN A 323 16.39 -9.96 -4.07
N LEU A 324 15.14 -9.51 -4.13
CA LEU A 324 14.38 -9.48 -5.38
C LEU A 324 14.79 -8.31 -6.29
N TRP A 325 15.31 -7.21 -5.73
CA TRP A 325 15.75 -6.02 -6.47
C TRP A 325 16.79 -6.33 -7.54
N ASN A 326 17.77 -7.16 -7.22
CA ASN A 326 18.87 -7.52 -8.11
C ASN A 326 18.72 -8.93 -8.71
N TYR A 327 17.56 -9.57 -8.54
CA TYR A 327 17.28 -10.85 -9.17
C TYR A 327 17.25 -10.70 -10.69
N THR A 328 17.86 -11.66 -11.37
CA THR A 328 17.81 -11.81 -12.82
C THR A 328 17.32 -13.21 -13.13
N SER A 329 16.28 -13.32 -13.96
CA SER A 329 15.74 -14.62 -14.36
C SER A 329 16.73 -15.39 -15.23
N VAL A 330 16.46 -16.68 -15.42
CA VAL A 330 17.25 -17.55 -16.31
C VAL A 330 17.34 -17.00 -17.75
N ASN A 331 16.33 -16.25 -18.21
CA ASN A 331 16.31 -15.61 -19.53
C ASN A 331 16.79 -14.15 -19.50
N GLY A 332 17.46 -13.73 -18.43
CA GLY A 332 18.04 -12.39 -18.32
C GLY A 332 17.03 -11.27 -18.09
N LYS A 333 15.83 -11.54 -17.59
CA LYS A 333 14.79 -10.54 -17.29
C LYS A 333 14.90 -10.09 -15.83
N SER A 334 14.67 -8.81 -15.55
CA SER A 334 14.83 -8.27 -14.19
C SER A 334 13.99 -7.03 -13.95
N LEU A 335 13.75 -6.71 -12.67
CA LEU A 335 13.08 -5.47 -12.26
C LEU A 335 13.88 -4.23 -12.69
N LYS A 336 15.21 -4.30 -12.63
CA LYS A 336 16.10 -3.24 -13.09
C LYS A 336 15.84 -2.91 -14.56
N LYS A 337 15.76 -3.92 -15.44
CA LYS A 337 15.47 -3.73 -16.86
C LYS A 337 14.09 -3.13 -17.09
N ALA A 338 13.08 -3.57 -16.35
CA ALA A 338 11.74 -2.97 -16.43
C ALA A 338 11.70 -1.51 -16.01
N PHE A 339 12.48 -1.16 -14.98
CA PHE A 339 12.64 0.22 -14.56
C PHE A 339 13.40 1.05 -15.61
N GLU A 340 14.54 0.56 -16.11
CA GLU A 340 15.33 1.18 -17.19
C GLU A 340 14.49 1.47 -18.44
N PHE A 341 13.63 0.53 -18.83
CA PHE A 341 12.71 0.70 -19.95
C PHE A 341 11.80 1.93 -19.76
N MET A 342 11.31 2.18 -18.54
CA MET A 342 10.39 3.28 -18.23
C MET A 342 11.09 4.65 -18.15
N VAL A 343 12.37 4.69 -17.79
CA VAL A 343 13.12 5.93 -17.49
C VAL A 343 13.08 6.97 -18.62
N PRO A 344 13.36 6.66 -19.90
CA PRO A 344 13.36 7.66 -20.97
C PRO A 344 12.00 8.35 -21.17
N TYR A 345 10.91 7.63 -20.92
CA TYR A 345 9.55 8.16 -21.06
C TYR A 345 9.16 9.02 -19.86
N GLY A 346 9.53 8.59 -18.64
CA GLY A 346 9.37 9.39 -17.43
C GLY A 346 10.20 10.68 -17.46
N ALA A 347 11.39 10.64 -18.06
CA ALA A 347 12.25 11.80 -18.28
C ALA A 347 11.73 12.74 -19.38
N GLY A 348 10.86 12.24 -20.27
CA GLY A 348 10.43 12.97 -21.47
C GLY A 348 11.51 13.06 -22.56
N THR A 349 12.57 12.25 -22.49
CA THR A 349 13.56 12.14 -23.58
C THR A 349 13.07 11.27 -24.73
N LYS A 350 12.04 10.44 -24.48
CA LYS A 350 11.27 9.73 -25.51
C LYS A 350 9.78 9.98 -25.33
N ALA A 351 9.06 10.10 -26.45
CA ALA A 351 7.60 10.06 -26.46
C ALA A 351 7.12 8.63 -26.15
N TRP A 352 6.00 8.50 -25.43
CA TRP A 352 5.39 7.21 -25.15
C TRP A 352 4.75 6.64 -26.42
N PRO A 353 5.22 5.51 -26.97
CA PRO A 353 4.78 5.02 -28.29
C PRO A 353 3.56 4.10 -28.21
N TYR A 354 3.01 3.87 -27.00
CA TYR A 354 1.86 3.01 -26.76
C TYR A 354 0.61 3.81 -26.44
N GLN A 355 -0.56 3.18 -26.50
CA GLN A 355 -1.82 3.84 -26.22
C GLN A 355 -1.90 4.30 -24.75
N GLN A 356 -2.24 5.57 -24.51
CA GLN A 356 -2.61 6.05 -23.18
C GLN A 356 -3.93 6.79 -23.29
N ILE A 357 -5.00 6.13 -22.87
CA ILE A 357 -6.32 6.71 -22.73
C ILE A 357 -6.28 7.71 -21.56
N GLY A 358 -6.79 8.91 -21.81
CA GLY A 358 -6.64 10.04 -20.89
C GLY A 358 -5.25 10.70 -20.96
N THR A 359 -4.97 11.56 -19.99
CA THR A 359 -3.74 12.37 -19.98
C THR A 359 -2.52 11.53 -19.61
N PHE A 360 -1.49 11.53 -20.46
CA PHE A 360 -0.17 11.03 -20.11
C PHE A 360 0.50 11.96 -19.07
N LYS A 361 0.67 11.46 -17.85
CA LYS A 361 1.26 12.20 -16.73
C LYS A 361 2.60 11.57 -16.34
N ARG A 362 3.71 12.24 -16.66
CA ARG A 362 5.06 11.78 -16.28
C ARG A 362 5.23 11.70 -14.76
N GLU A 363 4.50 12.55 -14.05
CA GLU A 363 4.52 12.69 -12.60
C GLU A 363 4.17 11.37 -11.89
N SER A 364 3.37 10.51 -12.53
CA SER A 364 3.01 9.19 -12.01
C SER A 364 4.22 8.26 -11.81
N PHE A 365 5.35 8.51 -12.50
CA PHE A 365 6.57 7.71 -12.37
C PHE A 365 7.52 8.22 -11.26
N ILE A 366 7.29 9.42 -10.72
CA ILE A 366 8.23 10.07 -9.79
C ILE A 366 8.44 9.25 -8.53
N SER A 367 7.37 8.72 -7.94
CA SER A 367 7.47 7.88 -6.72
C SER A 367 8.32 6.64 -6.96
N ILE A 368 8.07 5.93 -8.07
CA ILE A 368 8.82 4.75 -8.50
C ILE A 368 10.29 5.12 -8.76
N ALA A 369 10.54 6.25 -9.44
CA ALA A 369 11.89 6.73 -9.72
C ALA A 369 12.67 7.07 -8.44
N ARG A 370 12.02 7.65 -7.43
CA ARG A 370 12.65 7.89 -6.12
C ARG A 370 13.06 6.58 -5.45
N THR A 371 12.15 5.62 -5.35
CA THR A 371 12.47 4.29 -4.80
C THR A 371 13.58 3.60 -5.59
N GLY A 372 13.51 3.63 -6.93
CA GLY A 372 14.52 3.06 -7.81
C GLY A 372 15.89 3.73 -7.65
N SER A 373 15.96 5.04 -7.41
CA SER A 373 17.21 5.78 -7.16
C SER A 373 17.94 5.34 -5.90
N ALA A 374 17.21 4.80 -4.91
CA ALA A 374 17.81 4.25 -3.71
C ALA A 374 18.54 2.92 -3.97
N VAL A 375 18.13 2.19 -5.02
CA VAL A 375 18.56 0.82 -5.31
C VAL A 375 19.53 0.78 -6.51
N TYR A 376 19.15 1.36 -7.64
CA TYR A 376 19.89 1.32 -8.90
C TYR A 376 20.72 2.58 -9.10
N LYS A 377 21.83 2.67 -8.36
CA LYS A 377 22.71 3.86 -8.31
C LYS A 377 23.39 4.21 -9.62
N ASP A 378 23.45 3.26 -10.55
CA ASP A 378 24.07 3.44 -11.86
C ASP A 378 23.13 4.11 -12.89
N LEU A 379 21.85 4.29 -12.57
CA LEU A 379 20.89 4.93 -13.47
C LEU A 379 20.83 6.45 -13.27
N ASN A 380 20.94 7.19 -14.37
CA ASN A 380 20.76 8.64 -14.35
C ASN A 380 19.27 9.02 -14.28
N LEU A 381 18.80 9.32 -13.08
CA LEU A 381 17.40 9.70 -12.81
C LEU A 381 17.21 11.21 -12.62
N GLN A 382 18.27 12.02 -12.74
CA GLN A 382 18.16 13.48 -12.65
C GLN A 382 17.12 14.08 -13.63
N PRO A 383 17.01 13.61 -14.88
CA PRO A 383 15.97 14.10 -15.80
C PRO A 383 14.53 13.84 -15.34
N VAL A 384 14.31 12.80 -14.52
CA VAL A 384 12.99 12.47 -13.96
C VAL A 384 12.72 13.26 -12.68
N LEU A 385 13.74 13.38 -11.83
CA LEU A 385 13.58 13.81 -10.44
C LEU A 385 13.81 15.30 -10.22
N SER A 386 14.64 15.97 -11.02
CA SER A 386 15.06 17.37 -10.83
C SER A 386 13.89 18.34 -10.63
N GLY A 387 12.83 18.21 -11.43
CA GLY A 387 11.63 19.06 -11.34
C GLY A 387 10.85 18.94 -10.03
N THR A 388 11.07 17.89 -9.25
CA THR A 388 10.46 17.71 -7.91
C THR A 388 11.47 17.57 -6.79
N HIS A 389 12.76 17.52 -7.11
CA HIS A 389 13.83 17.30 -6.14
C HIS A 389 13.86 18.39 -5.09
N ALA A 390 13.85 19.67 -5.51
CA ALA A 390 13.85 20.81 -4.60
C ALA A 390 12.66 20.77 -3.61
N LYS A 391 11.47 20.44 -4.10
CA LYS A 391 10.27 20.28 -3.26
C LYS A 391 10.40 19.11 -2.27
N PHE A 392 10.95 17.99 -2.74
CA PHE A 392 11.15 16.80 -1.93
C PHE A 392 12.13 17.05 -0.79
N VAL A 393 13.32 17.57 -1.10
CA VAL A 393 14.37 17.83 -0.10
C VAL A 393 14.00 18.98 0.83
N ALA A 394 13.19 19.95 0.40
CA ALA A 394 12.65 21.00 1.26
C ALA A 394 11.58 20.50 2.25
N GLY A 395 11.18 19.22 2.17
CA GLY A 395 10.15 18.65 3.04
C GLY A 395 8.74 19.09 2.68
N THR A 396 8.49 19.52 1.45
CA THR A 396 7.12 19.84 0.98
C THR A 396 6.35 18.61 0.48
N ASP A 397 6.95 17.42 0.62
CA ASP A 397 6.42 16.13 0.18
C ASP A 397 6.51 15.12 1.33
N ILE A 398 5.40 14.44 1.63
CA ILE A 398 5.34 13.39 2.68
C ILE A 398 6.30 12.25 2.36
N GLY A 399 6.61 12.02 1.08
CA GLY A 399 7.55 11.00 0.64
C GLY A 399 8.93 11.12 1.29
N LEU A 400 9.36 12.33 1.71
CA LEU A 400 10.62 12.49 2.45
C LEU A 400 10.64 11.64 3.73
N LEU A 401 9.48 11.46 4.37
CA LEU A 401 9.35 10.71 5.60
C LEU A 401 9.42 9.19 5.39
N THR A 402 9.10 8.69 4.20
CA THR A 402 8.84 7.25 3.97
C THR A 402 9.68 6.63 2.86
N SER A 403 10.17 7.43 1.91
CA SER A 403 10.87 6.94 0.73
C SER A 403 12.37 6.96 0.95
N ARG A 404 13.01 5.81 0.69
CA ARG A 404 14.46 5.76 0.51
C ARG A 404 14.78 6.65 -0.70
N TYR A 405 15.64 7.64 -0.51
CA TYR A 405 16.00 8.61 -1.54
C TYR A 405 17.50 8.93 -1.46
N TYR A 406 18.12 9.22 -2.61
CA TYR A 406 19.55 9.59 -2.71
C TYR A 406 19.74 11.09 -2.93
#